data_AF-A0A157ZXY2-F1
#
_entry.id   AF-A0A157ZXY2-F1
#
_cell.length_a   1.000
_cell.length_b   1.000
_cell.length_c   1.000
_cell.angle_alpha   90.00
_cell.angle_beta   90.00
_cell.angle_gamma   90.00
#
_symmetry.space_group_name_H-M   'P 1'
#
loop_
_entity.id
_entity.type
_entity.pdbx_description
1 polymer ?
#
loop_
_entity_poly.entity_id
_entity_poly.type
_entity_poly.pdbx_seq_one_letter_code
_entity_poly.pdbx_strand_id
1 'polypeptide(L)'
;MAELHGGRRDRLEIAPNLWARVGRVRGGAGTALVGDAQTVAARVQEYVEAGADGVVLSGYPHLEEAYRFVELVFPLLPDKGRVTTGARQTGGAFDIRAAGGPRS
;
A
#
# COMPACT_ATOMS: atom_id res chain seq x y z
N MET A 1 -11.46 7.80 -15.86
CA MET A 1 -11.90 6.72 -14.94
C MET A 1 -12.98 5.81 -15.52
N ALA A 2 -13.99 6.31 -16.25
CA ALA A 2 -14.96 5.44 -16.92
C ALA A 2 -14.34 4.56 -18.04
N GLU A 3 -13.25 5.03 -18.64
CA GLU A 3 -12.52 4.34 -19.71
C GLU A 3 -11.73 3.12 -19.26
N LEU A 4 -11.21 3.09 -18.04
CA LEU A 4 -10.34 2.00 -17.57
C LEU A 4 -11.08 0.66 -17.43
N HIS A 5 -12.40 0.67 -17.40
CA HIS A 5 -13.25 -0.52 -17.27
C HIS A 5 -14.38 -0.57 -18.33
N GLY A 6 -14.25 0.20 -19.43
CA GLY A 6 -15.21 0.19 -20.55
C GLY A 6 -16.68 0.33 -20.15
N GLY A 7 -16.98 1.07 -19.07
CA GLY A 7 -18.34 1.23 -18.53
C GLY A 7 -19.00 -0.01 -17.89
N ARG A 8 -18.36 -1.19 -17.90
CA ARG A 8 -18.96 -2.45 -17.41
C ARG A 8 -18.86 -2.56 -15.89
N ARG A 9 -20.00 -2.75 -15.22
CA ARG A 9 -20.12 -2.80 -13.75
C ARG A 9 -19.81 -4.18 -13.17
N ASP A 10 -19.70 -5.17 -14.03
CA ASP A 10 -19.55 -6.61 -13.80
C ASP A 10 -18.09 -7.09 -13.91
N ARG A 11 -17.15 -6.24 -14.34
CA ARG A 11 -15.70 -6.53 -14.37
C ARG A 11 -14.93 -5.46 -13.60
N LEU A 12 -14.73 -5.71 -12.32
CA LEU A 12 -13.96 -4.83 -11.44
C LEU A 12 -12.46 -5.08 -11.56
N GLU A 13 -12.03 -6.29 -11.90
CA GLU A 13 -10.64 -6.58 -12.25
C GLU A 13 -10.32 -5.99 -13.63
N ILE A 14 -9.41 -5.01 -13.67
CA ILE A 14 -9.00 -4.31 -14.90
C ILE A 14 -7.67 -4.84 -15.46
N ALA A 15 -6.89 -5.55 -14.64
CA ALA A 15 -5.74 -6.37 -15.02
C ALA A 15 -5.55 -7.47 -13.96
N PRO A 16 -4.81 -8.56 -14.23
CA PRO A 16 -4.65 -9.65 -13.27
C PRO A 16 -4.19 -9.15 -11.89
N ASN A 17 -5.00 -9.35 -10.85
CA ASN A 17 -4.77 -8.90 -9.48
C ASN A 17 -4.78 -7.37 -9.28
N LEU A 18 -5.31 -6.60 -10.24
CA LEU A 18 -5.54 -5.16 -10.18
C LEU A 18 -7.03 -4.85 -10.33
N TRP A 19 -7.65 -4.44 -9.24
CA TRP A 19 -9.09 -4.25 -9.16
C TRP A 19 -9.43 -2.77 -9.17
N ALA A 20 -10.13 -2.30 -10.20
CA ALA A 20 -10.72 -0.98 -10.25
C ALA A 20 -11.92 -0.86 -9.29
N ARG A 21 -12.17 0.37 -8.83
CA ARG A 21 -13.41 0.78 -8.20
C ARG A 21 -13.67 0.22 -6.79
N VAL A 22 -12.63 -0.23 -6.07
CA VAL A 22 -12.68 -0.44 -4.62
C VAL A 22 -13.12 0.85 -3.88
N GLY A 23 -12.99 2.02 -4.51
CA GLY A 23 -13.43 3.33 -4.01
C GLY A 23 -14.88 3.77 -4.26
N ARG A 24 -15.84 2.91 -4.67
CA ARG A 24 -17.23 3.40 -4.93
C ARG A 24 -17.99 3.85 -3.67
N VAL A 25 -17.44 3.61 -2.47
CA VAL A 25 -18.03 3.99 -1.17
C VAL A 25 -17.06 4.84 -0.31
N ARG A 26 -15.81 5.05 -0.75
CA ARG A 26 -14.78 5.78 0.01
C ARG A 26 -13.84 6.54 -0.94
N GLY A 27 -13.48 7.77 -0.59
CA GLY A 27 -12.52 8.61 -1.32
C GLY A 27 -11.07 8.13 -1.19
N GLY A 28 -10.79 6.90 -1.62
CA GLY A 28 -9.47 6.28 -1.63
C GLY A 28 -8.97 5.97 -3.05
N ALA A 29 -7.87 5.22 -3.15
CA ALA A 29 -7.27 4.85 -4.43
C ALA A 29 -8.27 4.22 -5.41
N GLY A 30 -8.22 4.63 -6.68
CA GLY A 30 -9.14 4.15 -7.71
C GLY A 30 -8.97 2.67 -8.08
N THR A 31 -7.88 2.05 -7.63
CA THR A 31 -7.46 0.67 -7.90
C THR A 31 -6.84 0.02 -6.65
N ALA A 32 -6.96 -1.30 -6.51
CA ALA A 32 -6.35 -2.08 -5.43
C ALA A 32 -5.58 -3.29 -5.98
N LEU A 33 -4.43 -3.59 -5.37
CA LEU A 33 -3.71 -4.85 -5.58
C LEU A 33 -4.30 -5.92 -4.65
N VAL A 34 -4.75 -7.04 -5.20
CA VAL A 34 -5.45 -8.10 -4.44
C VAL A 34 -4.86 -9.45 -4.80
N GLY A 35 -4.37 -10.19 -3.81
CA GLY A 35 -3.76 -11.51 -4.01
C GLY A 35 -3.00 -11.97 -2.76
N ASP A 36 -2.23 -13.03 -2.90
CA ASP A 36 -1.23 -13.41 -1.90
C ASP A 36 -0.04 -12.44 -1.88
N ALA A 37 0.85 -12.59 -0.89
CA ALA A 37 1.96 -11.66 -0.69
C ALA A 37 2.92 -11.62 -1.89
N GLN A 38 3.14 -12.77 -2.53
CA GLN A 38 3.99 -12.95 -3.70
C GLN A 38 3.41 -12.23 -4.92
N THR A 39 2.09 -12.37 -5.12
CA THR A 39 1.36 -11.68 -6.17
C THR A 39 1.41 -10.17 -5.99
N VAL A 40 1.20 -9.69 -4.76
CA VAL A 40 1.26 -8.26 -4.45
C VAL A 40 2.69 -7.73 -4.62
N ALA A 41 3.71 -8.45 -4.16
CA ALA A 41 5.12 -8.10 -4.35
C ALA A 41 5.48 -7.98 -5.84
N ALA A 42 5.09 -8.97 -6.65
CA ALA A 42 5.32 -8.93 -8.09
C ALA A 42 4.68 -7.72 -8.75
N ARG A 43 3.43 -7.38 -8.39
CA ARG A 43 2.74 -6.20 -8.94
C ARG A 43 3.37 -4.89 -8.49
N VAL A 44 3.87 -4.79 -7.26
CA VAL A 44 4.64 -3.63 -6.81
C VAL A 44 5.93 -3.50 -7.62
N GLN A 45 6.61 -4.61 -7.89
CA GLN A 45 7.84 -4.61 -8.67
C GLN A 45 7.62 -4.19 -10.13
N GLU A 46 6.51 -4.60 -10.75
CA GLU A 46 6.13 -4.11 -12.09
C GLU A 46 6.01 -2.58 -12.14
N TYR A 47 5.48 -1.93 -11.09
CA TYR A 47 5.46 -0.47 -11.02
C TYR A 47 6.86 0.14 -10.90
N VAL A 48 7.74 -0.48 -10.12
CA VAL A 48 9.14 -0.04 -9.97
C VAL A 48 9.87 -0.16 -11.31
N GLU A 49 9.70 -1.28 -12.01
CA GLU A 49 10.28 -1.52 -13.35
C GLU A 49 9.71 -0.55 -14.40
N ALA A 50 8.45 -0.14 -14.25
CA ALA A 50 7.84 0.92 -15.06
C ALA A 50 8.33 2.34 -14.71
N GLY A 51 9.23 2.49 -13.73
CA GLY A 51 9.86 3.75 -13.36
C GLY A 51 9.19 4.48 -12.18
N ALA A 52 8.36 3.82 -11.38
CA ALA A 52 7.82 4.42 -10.17
C ALA A 52 8.85 4.42 -9.02
N ASP A 53 9.24 5.60 -8.54
CA ASP A 53 10.16 5.75 -7.39
C ASP A 53 9.49 5.54 -6.03
N GLY A 54 8.16 5.54 -5.99
CA GLY A 54 7.40 5.38 -4.75
C GLY A 54 5.92 5.12 -4.99
N VAL A 55 5.29 4.44 -4.03
CA VAL A 55 3.87 4.10 -4.06
C VAL A 55 3.20 4.57 -2.77
N VAL A 56 2.01 5.18 -2.89
CA VAL A 56 1.16 5.52 -1.75
C VAL A 56 0.08 4.45 -1.65
N LEU A 57 0.21 3.58 -0.65
CA LEU A 57 -0.71 2.48 -0.41
C LEU A 57 -1.71 2.83 0.71
N SER A 58 -2.91 2.29 0.58
CA SER A 58 -3.93 2.35 1.62
C SER A 58 -4.67 1.02 1.65
N GLY A 59 -4.86 0.45 2.84
CA GLY A 59 -5.67 -0.73 3.06
C GLY A 59 -6.59 -0.54 4.27
N TYR A 60 -7.62 -1.37 4.44
CA TYR A 60 -8.57 -1.26 5.55
C TYR A 60 -8.67 -2.57 6.35
N PRO A 61 -8.60 -2.52 7.69
CA PRO A 61 -8.31 -1.34 8.52
C PRO A 61 -6.84 -0.87 8.40
N HIS A 62 -6.59 0.44 8.46
CA HIS A 62 -5.31 1.02 8.05
C HIS A 62 -4.10 0.50 8.82
N LEU A 63 -4.21 0.34 10.14
CA LEU A 63 -3.09 -0.07 10.98
C LEU A 63 -2.72 -1.53 10.70
N GLU A 64 -3.70 -2.41 10.71
CA GLU A 64 -3.57 -3.84 10.51
C GLU A 64 -3.06 -4.15 9.10
N GLU A 65 -3.53 -3.43 8.07
CA GLU A 65 -3.01 -3.58 6.72
C GLU A 65 -1.56 -3.08 6.59
N ALA A 66 -1.19 -2.02 7.30
CA ALA A 66 0.20 -1.57 7.30
C ALA A 66 1.13 -2.64 7.90
N TYR A 67 0.74 -3.24 9.03
CA TYR A 67 1.46 -4.37 9.62
C TYR A 67 1.52 -5.58 8.67
N ARG A 68 0.38 -6.00 8.11
CA ARG A 68 0.32 -7.15 7.20
C ARG A 68 1.20 -6.94 5.97
N PHE A 69 1.19 -5.76 5.37
CA PHE A 69 2.00 -5.47 4.19
C PHE A 69 3.49 -5.53 4.53
N VAL A 70 3.89 -4.94 5.65
CA VAL A 70 5.28 -4.95 6.11
C VAL A 70 5.75 -6.36 6.50
N GLU A 71 4.89 -7.17 7.12
CA GLU A 71 5.27 -8.52 7.54
C GLU A 71 5.34 -9.50 6.38
N LEU A 72 4.45 -9.39 5.40
CA LEU A 72 4.30 -10.38 4.33
C LEU A 72 4.96 -9.96 3.02
N VAL A 73 4.91 -8.68 2.65
CA VAL A 73 5.33 -8.21 1.32
C VAL A 73 6.74 -7.64 1.32
N PHE A 74 7.13 -6.84 2.33
CA PHE A 74 8.48 -6.27 2.38
C PHE A 74 9.61 -7.32 2.25
N PRO A 75 9.55 -8.50 2.90
CA PRO A 75 10.59 -9.52 2.76
C PRO A 75 10.75 -10.07 1.34
N LEU A 76 9.78 -9.83 0.46
CA LEU A 76 9.75 -10.30 -0.92
C LEU A 76 10.21 -9.22 -1.92
N LEU A 77 10.46 -7.98 -1.45
CA LEU A 77 10.89 -6.87 -2.30
C LEU A 77 12.43 -6.72 -2.27
N PRO A 78 13.06 -6.40 -3.41
CA PRO A 78 14.50 -6.08 -3.45
C PRO A 78 14.82 -4.91 -2.51
N ASP A 79 15.97 -4.98 -1.85
CA ASP A 79 16.49 -3.92 -0.95
C ASP A 79 15.57 -3.57 0.24
N LYS A 80 14.57 -4.40 0.52
CA LYS A 80 13.73 -4.32 1.72
C LYS A 80 13.98 -5.56 2.58
N GLY A 81 14.53 -5.32 3.78
CA GLY A 81 14.66 -6.37 4.79
C GLY A 81 13.35 -6.62 5.52
N ARG A 82 13.29 -7.72 6.30
CA ARG A 82 12.21 -7.94 7.27
C ARG A 82 12.23 -6.80 8.28
N VAL A 83 11.15 -6.01 8.33
CA VAL A 83 11.04 -4.89 9.28
C VAL A 83 10.48 -5.45 10.59
N THR A 84 11.37 -5.75 11.53
CA THR A 84 10.99 -5.96 12.93
C THR A 84 11.36 -4.69 13.70
N THR A 85 10.47 -3.71 13.77
CA THR A 85 10.78 -2.46 14.48
C THR A 85 9.97 -2.38 15.77
N GLY A 86 10.68 -2.48 16.91
CA GLY A 86 10.17 -2.15 18.23
C GLY A 86 9.92 -0.64 18.45
N ALA A 87 10.13 0.19 17.43
CA ALA A 87 9.79 1.60 17.42
C ALA A 87 8.59 1.82 16.49
N ARG A 88 7.45 2.16 17.09
CA ARG A 88 6.28 2.66 16.36
C ARG A 88 6.58 4.09 15.95
N GLN A 89 6.93 4.31 14.69
CA GLN A 89 6.87 5.64 14.08
C GLN A 89 5.74 5.61 13.07
N THR A 90 4.59 6.14 13.48
CA THR A 90 3.39 6.25 12.63
C THR A 90 3.45 7.44 11.67
N GLY A 91 4.60 8.15 11.62
CA GLY A 91 4.92 9.17 10.62
C GLY A 91 3.94 10.34 10.56
N GLY A 92 3.05 10.50 11.55
CA GLY A 92 2.04 11.54 11.57
C GLY A 92 2.60 12.86 12.10
N ALA A 93 1.93 13.97 11.77
CA ALA A 93 2.19 15.29 12.35
C ALA A 93 2.10 15.33 13.91
N PHE A 94 1.65 14.24 14.54
CA PHE A 94 1.52 14.07 15.98
C PHE A 94 2.74 13.39 16.64
N ASP A 95 3.65 12.79 15.86
CA ASP A 95 4.80 12.06 16.40
C ASP A 95 6.02 12.96 16.67
N ILE A 96 6.04 14.19 16.13
CA ILE A 96 7.20 15.11 16.19
C ILE A 96 7.43 15.68 17.60
N ARG A 97 6.47 15.57 18.53
CA ARG A 97 6.58 16.18 19.88
C ARG A 97 7.21 15.30 20.97
N ALA A 98 7.52 14.03 20.70
CA ALA A 98 8.10 13.16 21.73
C ALA A 98 9.62 13.30 21.90
N ALA A 99 10.32 13.99 20.98
CA ALA A 99 11.79 14.01 20.93
C ALA A 99 12.46 15.34 21.34
N GLY A 100 11.76 16.23 22.06
CA GLY A 100 12.34 17.53 22.43
C GLY A 100 11.78 18.12 23.71
N GLY A 101 12.30 17.69 24.87
CA GLY A 101 12.18 18.42 26.14
C GLY A 101 13.58 18.81 26.63
N PRO A 102 13.78 20.04 27.15
CA PRO A 102 15.10 20.54 27.49
C PRO A 102 15.66 19.80 28.70
N ARG A 103 16.90 19.31 28.58
CA ARG A 103 17.68 18.86 29.74
C ARG A 103 18.30 20.10 30.37
N SER A 104 17.77 20.54 31.50
CA SER A 104 18.47 21.41 32.47
C SER A 104 19.23 20.54 33.47
#